data_AF-A0A351ELL8-F1
#
_entry.id   AF-A0A351ELL8-F1
#
_cell.length_a   1.000
_cell.length_b   1.000
_cell.length_c   1.000
_cell.angle_alpha   90.00
_cell.angle_beta   90.00
_cell.angle_gamma   90.00
#
_symmetry.space_group_name_H-M   'P 1'
#
loop_
_entity.id
_entity.type
_entity.pdbx_description
1 polymer ?
#
loop_
_entity_poly.entity_id
_entity_poly.type
_entity_poly.pdbx_seq_one_letter_code
_entity_poly.pdbx_strand_id
1 'polypeptide(L)'
;MELLSIDSMQVYRGMNVGTAKPSTEEQSEVAHHLIDLVAPTESFTLVDFQNAYATALSEIAKRDGIPVLVGGTGLYLRAVLDGLSPPPRFEDLANELERE
;
A
#
# COMPACT_ATOMS: atom_id res chain seq x y z
N MET A 1 1.93 -17.96 7.29
CA MET A 1 2.43 -16.57 7.35
C MET A 1 2.07 -15.91 6.03
N GLU A 2 1.65 -14.66 6.06
CA GLU A 2 1.27 -13.89 4.87
C GLU A 2 1.96 -12.52 4.95
N LEU A 3 2.49 -12.03 3.84
CA LEU A 3 3.26 -10.79 3.78
C LEU A 3 2.36 -9.62 3.35
N LEU A 4 2.45 -8.51 4.07
CA LEU A 4 1.77 -7.25 3.76
C LEU A 4 2.84 -6.25 3.31
N SER A 5 2.86 -5.92 2.02
CA SER A 5 3.83 -4.95 1.50
C SER A 5 3.51 -3.54 2.02
N ILE A 6 4.52 -2.89 2.60
CA ILE A 6 4.50 -1.48 3.03
C ILE A 6 5.41 -0.66 2.10
N ASP A 7 5.13 -0.70 0.80
CA ASP A 7 5.88 0.02 -0.24
C ASP A 7 4.95 0.83 -1.14
N SER A 8 5.18 2.15 -1.23
CA SER A 8 4.33 3.06 -2.00
C SER A 8 4.42 2.90 -3.52
N MET A 9 5.38 2.12 -4.03
CA MET A 9 5.59 1.91 -5.47
C MET A 9 5.14 0.52 -5.93
N GLN A 10 5.23 -0.49 -5.05
CA GLN A 10 4.77 -1.85 -5.40
C GLN A 10 3.24 -1.99 -5.50
N VAL A 11 2.48 -1.00 -5.01
CA VAL A 11 1.01 -0.93 -5.18
C VAL A 11 0.57 -0.80 -6.65
N TYR A 12 1.45 -0.37 -7.55
CA TYR A 12 1.11 -0.11 -8.95
C TYR A 12 1.29 -1.32 -9.87
N ARG A 13 0.27 -1.61 -10.66
CA ARG A 13 0.24 -2.71 -11.64
C ARG A 13 1.26 -2.51 -12.75
N GLY A 14 1.97 -3.59 -13.10
CA GLY A 14 2.94 -3.61 -14.20
C GLY A 14 4.26 -2.89 -13.90
N MET A 15 4.37 -2.15 -12.80
CA MET A 15 5.62 -1.58 -12.32
C MET A 15 6.37 -2.61 -11.49
N ASN A 16 7.09 -3.53 -12.15
CA ASN A 16 7.71 -4.68 -11.48
C ASN A 16 9.23 -4.50 -11.28
N VAL A 17 9.97 -4.26 -12.38
CA VAL A 17 11.44 -4.22 -12.33
C VAL A 17 11.95 -3.00 -11.55
N GLY A 18 11.44 -1.80 -11.86
CA GLY A 18 11.91 -0.56 -11.23
C GLY A 18 11.52 -0.41 -9.76
N THR A 19 10.61 -1.25 -9.25
CA THR A 19 10.12 -1.23 -7.88
C THR A 19 10.62 -2.42 -7.06
N ALA A 20 11.46 -3.26 -7.67
CA ALA A 20 11.91 -4.53 -7.11
C ALA A 20 10.75 -5.36 -6.55
N LYS A 21 9.62 -5.40 -7.27
CA LYS A 21 8.46 -6.19 -6.87
C LYS A 21 8.82 -7.68 -6.91
N PRO A 22 8.43 -8.48 -5.90
CA PRO A 22 8.69 -9.91 -5.90
C PRO A 22 8.21 -10.58 -7.18
N SER A 23 8.98 -11.52 -7.71
CA SER A 23 8.61 -12.27 -8.92
C SER A 23 7.39 -13.16 -8.66
N THR A 24 6.78 -13.67 -9.73
CA THR A 24 5.66 -14.61 -9.60
C THR A 24 6.08 -15.87 -8.85
N GLU A 25 7.32 -16.32 -9.03
CA GLU A 25 7.90 -17.44 -8.31
C GLU A 25 7.98 -17.14 -6.81
N GLU A 26 8.54 -16.00 -6.41
CA GLU A 26 8.63 -15.57 -5.00
C GLU A 26 7.24 -15.39 -4.36
N GLN A 27 6.28 -14.83 -5.11
CA GLN A 27 4.90 -14.68 -4.65
C GLN A 27 4.15 -16.01 -4.49
N SER A 28 4.60 -17.07 -5.17
CA SER A 28 4.03 -18.41 -5.03
C SER A 28 4.51 -19.14 -3.78
N GLU A 29 5.67 -18.76 -3.24
CA GLU A 29 6.23 -19.36 -2.01
C GLU A 29 5.52 -18.85 -0.76
N VAL A 30 5.11 -17.58 -0.77
CA VAL A 30 4.36 -16.95 0.32
C VAL A 30 3.40 -15.90 -0.23
N ALA A 31 2.16 -15.88 0.28
CA ALA A 31 1.17 -14.91 -0.15
C ALA A 31 1.64 -13.47 0.14
N HIS A 32 1.64 -12.63 -0.89
CA HIS A 32 1.91 -11.21 -0.81
C HIS A 32 0.63 -10.41 -1.02
N HIS A 33 0.37 -9.48 -0.12
CA HIS A 33 -0.74 -8.54 -0.14
C HIS A 33 -0.23 -7.12 -0.38
N LEU A 34 -1.14 -6.23 -0.75
CA LEU A 34 -0.88 -4.79 -0.93
C LEU A 34 0.10 -4.44 -2.08
N ILE A 35 0.22 -5.34 -3.04
CA ILE A 35 0.87 -5.10 -4.33
C ILE A 35 -0.18 -5.12 -5.45
N ASP A 36 0.10 -4.49 -6.58
CA ASP A 36 -0.78 -4.55 -7.77
C ASP A 36 -2.24 -4.10 -7.53
N LEU A 37 -2.45 -3.12 -6.65
CA LEU A 37 -3.75 -2.60 -6.22
C LEU A 37 -4.38 -1.63 -7.24
N VAL A 38 -3.58 -0.81 -7.90
CA VAL A 38 -4.06 0.27 -8.79
C VAL A 38 -3.21 0.38 -10.07
N ALA A 39 -3.75 1.00 -11.13
CA ALA A 39 -2.97 1.30 -12.32
C ALA A 39 -1.95 2.43 -12.07
N PRO A 40 -0.82 2.49 -12.80
CA PRO A 40 0.18 3.55 -12.65
C PRO A 40 -0.32 4.98 -12.88
N THR A 41 -1.46 5.13 -13.56
CA THR A 41 -2.10 6.43 -13.84
C THR A 41 -3.07 6.87 -12.76
N GLU A 42 -3.38 6.00 -11.79
CA GLU A 42 -4.30 6.30 -10.70
C GLU A 42 -3.52 6.86 -9.51
N SER A 43 -4.12 7.80 -8.78
CA SER A 43 -3.55 8.25 -7.52
C SER A 43 -3.79 7.20 -6.43
N PHE A 44 -2.81 6.98 -5.56
CA PHE A 44 -2.94 6.11 -4.39
C PHE A 44 -2.50 6.85 -3.13
N THR A 45 -3.46 7.08 -2.23
CA THR A 45 -3.25 7.89 -1.03
C THR A 45 -2.95 7.06 0.20
N LEU A 46 -2.56 7.74 1.29
CA LEU A 46 -2.39 7.10 2.60
C LEU A 46 -3.68 6.48 3.12
N VAL A 47 -4.83 7.11 2.87
CA VAL A 47 -6.14 6.62 3.28
C VAL A 47 -6.51 5.35 2.50
N ASP A 48 -6.21 5.31 1.20
CA ASP A 48 -6.41 4.12 0.37
C ASP A 48 -5.58 2.95 0.89
N PHE A 49 -4.32 3.21 1.27
CA PHE A 49 -3.46 2.22 1.89
C PHE A 49 -4.03 1.69 3.22
N GLN A 50 -4.50 2.56 4.11
CA GLN A 50 -5.11 2.15 5.38
C GLN A 50 -6.32 1.23 5.16
N ASN A 51 -7.18 1.56 4.20
CA ASN A 51 -8.35 0.75 3.85
C ASN A 51 -7.97 -0.61 3.25
N ALA A 52 -7.00 -0.63 2.33
CA ALA A 52 -6.48 -1.85 1.74
C ALA A 52 -5.82 -2.75 2.80
N TYR A 53 -5.02 -2.17 3.69
CA TYR A 53 -4.40 -2.85 4.82
C TYR A 53 -5.45 -3.46 5.76
N ALA A 54 -6.46 -2.70 6.16
CA ALA A 54 -7.53 -3.21 7.04
C ALA A 54 -8.28 -4.38 6.41
N THR A 55 -8.54 -4.30 5.10
CA THR A 55 -9.17 -5.38 4.34
C THR A 55 -8.28 -6.63 4.32
N ALA A 56 -7.01 -6.48 3.94
CA ALA A 56 -6.07 -7.60 3.87
C ALA A 56 -5.86 -8.25 5.25
N LEU A 57 -5.73 -7.44 6.31
CA LEU A 57 -5.59 -7.92 7.68
C LEU A 57 -6.81 -8.74 8.13
N SER A 58 -8.03 -8.28 7.80
CA SER A 58 -9.26 -9.02 8.10
C SER A 58 -9.30 -10.35 7.36
N GLU A 59 -8.91 -10.39 6.08
CA GLU A 59 -8.86 -11.62 5.30
C GLU A 59 -7.83 -12.63 5.81
N ILE A 60 -6.65 -12.15 6.22
CA ILE A 60 -5.62 -12.99 6.84
C ILE A 60 -6.15 -13.57 8.16
N ALA A 61 -6.80 -12.74 8.99
CA ALA A 61 -7.35 -13.18 10.27
C ALA A 61 -8.45 -14.24 10.12
N LYS A 62 -9.30 -14.16 9.09
CA LYS A 62 -10.33 -15.17 8.79
C LYS A 62 -9.76 -16.56 8.48
N ARG A 63 -8.47 -16.64 8.10
CA ARG A 63 -7.75 -17.87 7.80
C ARG A 63 -6.81 -18.32 8.93
N ASP A 64 -6.89 -17.67 10.10
CA ASP A 64 -5.93 -17.82 11.20
C ASP A 64 -4.46 -17.60 10.75
N GLY A 65 -4.27 -16.74 9.74
CA GLY A 65 -2.96 -16.42 9.19
C GLY A 65 -2.17 -15.47 10.09
N ILE A 66 -0.84 -15.54 10.00
CA ILE A 66 0.07 -14.62 10.69
C ILE A 66 0.51 -13.52 9.70
N PRO A 67 0.06 -12.27 9.86
CA PRO A 67 0.46 -11.15 9.02
C PRO A 67 1.87 -10.67 9.38
N VAL A 68 2.70 -10.41 8.37
CA VAL A 68 4.05 -9.83 8.54
C VAL A 68 4.21 -8.65 7.61
N LEU A 69 4.52 -7.48 8.18
CA LEU A 69 4.76 -6.26 7.42
C LEU A 69 6.19 -6.26 6.85
N VAL A 70 6.33 -6.02 5.55
CA VAL A 70 7.63 -5.99 4.84
C VAL A 70 7.71 -4.81 3.87
N GLY A 71 8.84 -4.10 3.82
CA GLY A 71 9.05 -2.97 2.91
C GLY A 71 9.67 -1.76 3.61
N GLY A 72 9.60 -0.60 2.96
CA GLY A 72 10.40 0.59 3.34
C GLY A 72 9.64 1.90 3.51
N THR A 73 8.32 1.95 3.28
CA THR A 73 7.56 3.20 3.37
C THR A 73 7.18 3.50 4.82
N GLY A 74 8.04 4.24 5.52
CA GLY A 74 7.85 4.56 6.94
C GLY A 74 6.53 5.26 7.27
N LEU A 75 6.01 6.09 6.36
CA LEU A 75 4.71 6.75 6.54
C LEU A 75 3.55 5.73 6.54
N TYR A 76 3.60 4.71 5.67
CA TYR A 76 2.60 3.65 5.63
C TYR A 76 2.63 2.83 6.92
N LEU A 77 3.82 2.48 7.40
CA LEU A 77 4.00 1.78 8.66
C LEU A 77 3.37 2.55 9.84
N ARG A 78 3.70 3.84 9.97
CA ARG A 78 3.11 4.71 11.01
C ARG A 78 1.60 4.84 10.85
N ALA A 79 1.09 4.93 9.62
CA ALA A 79 -0.33 5.10 9.39
C ALA A 79 -1.18 3.92 9.89
N VAL A 80 -0.65 2.70 9.82
CA VAL A 80 -1.37 1.50 10.25
C VAL A 80 -1.06 1.10 11.70
N LEU A 81 0.13 1.41 12.21
CA LEU A 81 0.49 1.12 13.60
C LEU A 81 0.05 2.19 14.59
N ASP A 82 0.22 3.47 14.24
CA ASP A 82 -0.04 4.60 15.13
C ASP A 82 -1.43 5.21 14.93
N GLY A 83 -2.22 4.68 13.97
CA GLY A 83 -3.57 5.17 13.67
C GLY A 83 -3.58 6.61 13.14
N LEU A 84 -2.62 6.96 12.29
CA LEU A 84 -2.48 8.33 11.77
C LEU A 84 -3.75 8.76 11.02
N SER A 85 -4.28 9.93 11.36
CA SER A 85 -5.38 10.56 10.63
C SER A 85 -4.80 11.69 9.77
N PRO A 86 -4.77 11.54 8.44
CA PRO A 86 -4.30 12.61 7.56
C PRO A 86 -5.27 13.81 7.59
N PRO A 87 -4.76 15.05 7.45
CA PRO A 87 -5.60 16.24 7.38
C PRO A 87 -6.45 16.22 6.09
N PRO A 88 -7.52 17.04 6.03
CA PRO A 88 -8.30 17.21 4.81
C PRO A 88 -7.43 17.74 3.65
N ARG A 89 -7.79 17.33 2.43
CA ARG A 89 -7.14 17.79 1.19
C ARG A 89 -7.95 18.92 0.57
N PHE A 90 -7.26 19.97 0.11
CA PHE A 90 -7.87 21.15 -0.52
C PHE A 90 -7.39 21.26 -1.98
N GLU A 91 -8.03 20.49 -2.87
CA GLU A 91 -7.58 20.37 -4.26
C GLU A 91 -7.66 21.69 -5.04
N ASP A 92 -8.74 22.46 -4.85
CA ASP A 92 -8.91 23.76 -5.52
C ASP A 92 -7.78 24.74 -5.15
N LEU A 93 -7.44 24.81 -3.86
CA LEU A 93 -6.37 25.67 -3.36
C LEU A 93 -5.00 25.19 -3.86
N ALA A 94 -4.76 23.88 -3.91
CA ALA A 94 -3.52 23.34 -4.46
C ALA A 94 -3.37 23.69 -5.95
N ASN A 95 -4.44 23.54 -6.74
CA ASN A 95 -4.46 23.88 -8.16
C ASN A 95 -4.29 25.39 -8.42
N GLU A 96 -4.76 26.25 -7.52
CA GLU A 96 -4.54 27.70 -7.59
C GLU A 96 -3.05 28.04 -7.40
N LEU A 97 -2.42 27.47 -6.37
CA LEU A 97 -1.01 27.71 -6.06
C LEU A 97 -0.03 27.15 -7.11
N GLU A 98 -0.38 26.05 -7.78
CA GLU A 98 0.44 25.49 -8.87
C GLU A 98 0.45 26.35 -10.15
N ARG A 99 -0.50 27.29 -10.28
CA ARG A 99 -0.61 28.20 -11.44
C ARG A 99 0.11 29.53 -11.25
N GLU A 100 0.60 29.82 -10.04
CA GLU A 100 1.46 30.97 -9.72
C GLU A 100 2.92 30.69 -10.09
#